data_AF-A0AAV2EVN9-F1
#
_entry.id   AF-A0AAV2EVN9-F1
#
_cell.length_a   1.000
_cell.length_b   1.000
_cell.length_c   1.000
_cell.angle_alpha   90.00
_cell.angle_beta   90.00
_cell.angle_gamma   90.00
#
_symmetry.space_group_name_H-M   'P 1'
#
loop_
_entity.id
_entity.type
_entity.pdbx_description
1 polymer ?
#
loop_
_entity_poly.entity_id
_entity_poly.type
_entity_poly.pdbx_seq_one_letter_code
_entity_poly.pdbx_strand_id
1 'polypeptide(L)' 'MVVEARDCISYMPDECLSVIFQSLSRRWLMIEGQSCHRLSLNAQADLLPLVPMLFTRFDSVTKLALKW' A
#
# COMPACT_ATOMS: atom_id res chain seq x y z
N MET A 1 -9.61 -7.97 34.87
CA MET A 1 -9.83 -9.05 33.90
C MET A 1 -8.83 -8.87 32.78
N VAL A 2 -7.74 -9.65 32.80
CA VAL A 2 -6.87 -9.76 31.63
C VAL A 2 -7.67 -10.64 30.65
N VAL A 3 -8.07 -10.08 29.52
CA VAL A 3 -8.58 -10.91 28.43
C VAL A 3 -7.40 -11.75 27.99
N GLU A 4 -7.37 -13.04 28.37
CA GLU A 4 -6.49 -13.98 27.69
C GLU A 4 -6.86 -13.89 26.22
N ALA A 5 -5.98 -13.28 25.43
CA ALA A 5 -6.04 -13.36 23.99
C ALA A 5 -5.80 -14.83 23.67
N ARG A 6 -6.86 -15.64 23.67
CA ARG A 6 -6.84 -16.97 23.06
C ARG A 6 -6.25 -16.77 21.67
N ASP A 7 -5.30 -17.61 21.31
CA ASP A 7 -4.69 -17.58 19.98
C ASP A 7 -5.73 -18.07 18.96
N CYS A 8 -6.70 -17.21 18.65
CA CYS A 8 -7.78 -17.47 17.71
C CYS A 8 -7.25 -17.57 16.27
N ILE A 9 -6.03 -17.10 16.02
CA ILE A 9 -5.35 -17.17 14.73
C ILE A 9 -4.92 -18.61 14.47
N SER A 10 -4.41 -19.32 15.50
CA SER A 10 -3.96 -20.72 15.38
C SER A 10 -5.04 -21.73 14.93
N TYR A 11 -6.32 -21.41 15.14
CA TYR A 11 -7.45 -22.27 14.73
C TYR A 11 -8.07 -21.86 13.40
N MET A 12 -7.60 -20.78 12.78
CA MET A 12 -8.21 -20.24 11.58
C MET A 12 -7.65 -20.93 10.34
N PRO A 13 -8.49 -21.36 9.38
CA PRO A 13 -8.01 -21.89 8.11
C PRO A 13 -7.16 -20.87 7.35
N ASP A 14 -6.19 -21.35 6.59
CA ASP A 14 -5.25 -20.52 5.82
C ASP A 14 -5.97 -19.64 4.79
N GLU A 15 -7.09 -20.10 4.23
CA GLU A 15 -7.89 -19.31 3.29
C GLU A 15 -8.43 -18.05 3.97
N CYS A 16 -8.89 -18.15 5.22
CA CYS A 16 -9.37 -17.01 6.00
C CYS A 16 -8.21 -16.05 6.32
N LEU A 17 -7.03 -16.59 6.67
CA LEU A 17 -5.84 -15.79 6.92
C LEU A 17 -5.39 -15.05 5.65
N SER A 18 -5.48 -15.69 4.48
CA SER A 18 -5.11 -15.09 3.20
C SER A 18 -5.95 -13.84 2.91
N VAL A 19 -7.26 -13.87 3.18
CA VAL A 19 -8.16 -12.73 2.98
C VAL A 19 -7.84 -11.60 3.93
N ILE A 20 -7.51 -11.91 5.20
CA ILE A 20 -7.09 -10.91 6.19
C ILE A 20 -5.78 -10.27 5.77
N PHE A 21 -4.77 -11.06 5.42
CA PHE A 21 -3.47 -10.55 4.97
C PHE A 21 -3.59 -9.74 3.68
N GLN A 22 -4.45 -10.16 2.75
CA GLN A 22 -4.73 -9.39 1.53
C GLN A 22 -5.40 -8.05 1.87
N SER A 23 -6.34 -8.03 2.80
CA SER A 23 -7.03 -6.80 3.21
C SER A 23 -6.07 -5.84 3.92
N LEU A 24 -5.23 -6.37 4.82
CA LEU A 24 -4.20 -5.62 5.51
C LEU A 24 -3.16 -5.09 4.53
N SER A 25 -2.64 -5.91 3.61
CA SER A 25 -1.63 -5.48 2.63
C SER A 25 -2.16 -4.36 1.74
N ARG A 26 -3.42 -4.43 1.29
CA ARG A 26 -4.07 -3.34 0.54
C ARG A 26 -4.17 -2.07 1.37
N ARG A 27 -4.58 -2.17 2.63
CA ARG A 27 -4.68 -1.00 3.53
C ARG A 27 -3.31 -0.38 3.79
N TRP A 28 -2.28 -1.18 4.03
CA TRP A 28 -0.90 -0.72 4.20
C TRP A 28 -0.39 -0.03 2.94
N LEU A 29 -0.63 -0.59 1.76
CA LEU A 29 -0.20 0.00 0.48
C LEU A 29 -0.84 1.38 0.22
N MET A 30 -2.10 1.56 0.65
CA MET A 30 -2.78 2.86 0.59
C MET A 30 -2.16 3.86 1.59
N ILE A 31 -2.00 3.47 2.86
CA ILE A 31 -1.41 4.33 3.90
C ILE A 31 0.00 4.79 3.50
N GLU A 32 0.82 3.88 2.98
CA GLU A 32 2.16 4.18 2.48
C GLU A 32 2.11 5.18 1.32
N GLY A 33 1.19 4.97 0.36
CA GLY A 33 0.99 5.89 -0.77
C GLY A 33 0.64 7.30 -0.30
N GLN A 34 -0.30 7.41 0.64
CA GLN A 34 -0.75 8.68 1.21
C GLN A 34 0.28 9.34 2.13
N SER A 35 1.24 8.59 2.67
CA SER A 35 2.31 9.14 3.50
C SER A 35 3.54 9.56 2.68
N CYS A 36 3.60 9.18 1.40
CA CYS A 36 4.74 9.45 0.55
C CYS A 36 4.70 10.89 0.02
N HIS A 37 5.57 11.75 0.55
CA HIS A 37 5.66 13.15 0.12
C HIS A 37 6.62 13.36 -1.05
N ARG A 38 7.48 12.37 -1.35
CA ARG A 38 8.50 12.44 -2.40
C ARG A 38 8.46 11.22 -3.30
N LEU A 39 8.15 11.42 -4.58
CA LEU A 39 8.12 10.38 -5.60
C LEU A 39 9.30 10.57 -6.56
N SER A 40 10.02 9.48 -6.86
CA SER A 40 11.10 9.49 -7.85
C SER A 40 10.79 8.47 -8.94
N LEU A 41 10.66 8.94 -10.18
CA LEU A 41 10.29 8.12 -11.34
C LEU A 41 11.36 8.20 -12.41
N ASN A 42 11.54 7.13 -13.17
CA ASN A 42 12.36 7.18 -14.38
C ASN A 42 11.51 7.76 -15.51
N ALA A 43 12.07 8.71 -16.27
CA ALA A 43 11.41 9.40 -17.37
C ALA A 43 11.33 8.47 -18.58
N GLN A 44 10.30 7.62 -18.61
CA GLN A 44 9.98 6.74 -19.73
C GLN A 44 8.67 7.20 -20.38
N ALA A 45 8.61 7.18 -21.72
CA ALA A 45 7.42 7.64 -22.45
C ALA A 45 6.17 6.83 -22.09
N ASP A 46 6.33 5.53 -21.85
CA ASP A 46 5.25 4.61 -21.46
C ASP A 46 4.64 4.92 -20.09
N LEU A 47 5.29 5.77 -19.29
CA LEU A 47 4.80 6.19 -17.99
C LEU A 47 3.67 7.23 -18.09
N LEU A 48 3.63 8.03 -19.17
CA LEU A 48 2.64 9.08 -19.38
C LEU A 48 1.18 8.64 -19.15
N PRO A 49 0.70 7.52 -19.73
CA PRO A 49 -0.67 7.06 -19.48
C PRO A 49 -0.93 6.64 -18.03
N LEU A 50 0.12 6.33 -17.25
CA LEU A 50 0.00 5.88 -15.86
C LEU A 50 0.07 7.02 -14.84
N VAL A 51 0.52 8.21 -15.24
CA VAL A 51 0.69 9.38 -14.36
C VAL A 51 -0.56 9.71 -13.53
N PRO A 52 -1.79 9.75 -14.10
CA PRO A 52 -3.00 10.05 -13.32
C PRO A 52 -3.25 9.01 -12.21
N MET A 53 -3.01 7.74 -12.51
CA MET A 53 -3.16 6.64 -11.55
C MET A 53 -2.12 6.73 -10.43
N LEU A 54 -0.87 7.07 -10.77
CA LEU A 54 0.20 7.25 -9.80
C LEU A 54 -0.12 8.38 -8.82
N PHE A 55 -0.57 9.54 -9.29
CA PHE A 55 -0.94 10.64 -8.40
C PHE A 55 -2.23 10.41 -7.62
N THR A 56 -3.12 9.53 -8.10
CA THR A 56 -4.27 9.07 -7.29
C THR A 56 -3.82 8.18 -6.13
N ARG A 57 -2.79 7.34 -6.34
CA ARG A 57 -2.23 6.49 -5.27
C ARG A 57 -1.38 7.29 -4.28
N PHE A 58 -0.62 8.26 -4.77
CA PHE A 58 0.31 9.07 -4.00
C PHE A 58 -0.18 10.52 -3.92
N ASP A 59 -1.33 10.71 -3.28
CA ASP A 59 -2.06 11.98 -3.23
C ASP A 59 -1.38 13.09 -2.41
N SER A 60 -0.49 12.73 -1.49
CA SER A 60 0.29 13.68 -0.66
C SER A 60 1.65 14.09 -1.25
N VAL A 61 1.95 13.73 -2.51
CA VAL A 61 3.26 14.05 -3.12
C VAL A 61 3.39 15.55 -3.31
N THR A 62 4.44 16.11 -2.73
CA THR A 62 4.83 17.53 -2.89
C THR A 62 6.14 17.68 -3.65
N LYS A 63 6.93 16.60 -3.77
CA LYS A 63 8.22 16.59 -4.46
C LYS A 63 8.26 15.44 -5.46
N LEU A 64 8.37 15.79 -6.75
CA LEU A 64 8.58 14.83 -7.83
C LEU A 64 10.00 14.96 -8.36
N ALA A 65 10.72 13.84 -8.44
CA ALA A 65 12.01 13.76 -9.10
C ALA A 65 11.89 12.85 -10.32
N LEU A 66 12.33 13.34 -11.48
CA LEU A 66 12.44 12.55 -12.70
C LEU A 66 13.91 12.20 -12.93
N LYS A 67 14.19 10.90 -13.06
CA LYS A 67 15.50 10.35 -13.37
C LYS A 67 15.55 10.00 -14.86
N TRP A 68 16.70 10.18 -15.47
CA TRP A 68 16.98 9.83 -16.86
C TRP A 68 17.88 8.60 -16.91
#